data_AF-A0AAE3XJF8-F1
#
_entry.id   AF-A0AAE3XJF8-F1
#
_cell.length_a   1.000
_cell.length_b   1.000
_cell.length_c   1.000
_cell.angle_alpha   90.00
_cell.angle_beta   90.00
_cell.angle_gamma   90.00
#
_symmetry.space_group_name_H-M   'P 1'
#
loop_
_entity.id
_entity.type
_entity.pdbx_description
1 polymer ?
#
loop_
_entity_poly.entity_id
_entity_poly.type
_entity_poly.pdbx_seq_one_letter_code
_entity_poly.pdbx_strand_id
1 'polypeptide(L)'
;MTVIGAHEPRAASVHNQQTFDTCIATTLRLLATIEFAPVVGDEPLTPDLLDAYATEIERHAQDLAALAGFPHTDVIGYGRDWYQEVSRARRAPLQAAYHAIHSAAWLGLEQGATTAGMLAGVAAAVRDLAGQHGRLTN
;
A
#
# COMPACT_ATOMS: atom_id res chain seq x y z
N MET A 1 10.17 24.21 -33.15
CA MET A 1 9.05 24.21 -32.17
C MET A 1 8.09 23.11 -32.61
N THR A 2 8.26 21.91 -32.06
CA THR A 2 7.31 20.80 -32.24
C THR A 2 7.34 19.98 -30.96
N VAL A 3 6.30 20.14 -30.15
CA VAL A 3 6.08 19.33 -28.94
C VAL A 3 5.56 17.99 -29.41
N ILE A 4 6.41 16.96 -29.39
CA ILE A 4 5.94 15.58 -29.48
C ILE A 4 5.41 15.23 -28.10
N GLY A 5 4.13 15.53 -27.86
CA GLY A 5 3.41 14.98 -26.73
C GLY A 5 3.32 13.47 -26.94
N ALA A 6 4.09 12.71 -26.16
CA ALA A 6 3.96 11.26 -26.10
C ALA A 6 2.60 10.94 -25.47
N HIS A 7 1.57 10.83 -26.32
CA HIS A 7 0.29 10.31 -25.89
C HIS A 7 0.48 8.81 -25.68
N GLU A 8 0.43 8.37 -24.42
CA GLU A 8 0.42 6.95 -24.10
C GLU A 8 -0.70 6.27 -24.90
N PRO A 9 -0.48 5.10 -25.51
CA PRO A 9 -1.52 4.39 -26.23
C PRO A 9 -2.71 4.16 -25.29
N ARG A 10 -3.94 4.50 -25.70
CA ARG A 10 -5.16 4.35 -24.88
C ARG A 10 -5.31 2.96 -24.25
N ALA A 11 -4.83 1.92 -24.93
CA ALA A 11 -4.81 0.55 -24.40
C ALA A 11 -3.86 0.36 -23.21
N ALA A 12 -2.67 1.00 -23.23
CA ALA A 12 -1.73 0.99 -22.11
C ALA A 12 -2.32 1.75 -20.91
N SER A 13 -2.95 2.89 -21.15
CA SER A 13 -3.64 3.67 -20.11
C SER A 13 -4.77 2.87 -19.43
N VAL A 14 -5.59 2.13 -20.20
CA VAL A 14 -6.65 1.26 -19.63
C VAL A 14 -6.06 0.10 -18.82
N HIS A 15 -5.01 -0.55 -19.33
CA HIS A 15 -4.35 -1.65 -18.63
C HIS A 15 -3.73 -1.18 -17.31
N ASN A 16 -3.02 -0.05 -17.32
CA ASN A 16 -2.39 0.52 -16.13
C ASN A 16 -3.45 0.87 -15.07
N GLN A 17 -4.59 1.43 -15.48
CA GLN A 17 -5.72 1.71 -14.58
C GLN A 17 -6.29 0.43 -13.96
N GLN A 18 -6.47 -0.64 -14.74
CA GLN A 18 -6.94 -1.93 -14.20
C GLN A 18 -5.96 -2.54 -13.20
N THR A 19 -4.66 -2.44 -13.47
CA THR A 19 -3.63 -2.89 -12.53
C THR A 19 -3.69 -2.09 -11.24
N PHE A 20 -3.83 -0.75 -11.33
CA PHE A 20 -4.06 0.10 -10.16
C PHE A 20 -5.28 -0.33 -9.35
N ASP A 21 -6.44 -0.47 -9.98
CA ASP A 21 -7.69 -0.86 -9.31
C ASP A 21 -7.53 -2.23 -8.60
N THR A 22 -6.83 -3.17 -9.26
CA THR A 22 -6.54 -4.50 -8.71
C THR A 22 -5.63 -4.43 -7.49
N CYS A 23 -4.55 -3.63 -7.54
CA CYS A 23 -3.65 -3.44 -6.39
C CYS A 23 -4.39 -2.83 -5.19
N ILE A 24 -5.26 -1.84 -5.42
CA ILE A 24 -6.07 -1.22 -4.36
C ILE A 24 -7.05 -2.23 -3.77
N ALA A 25 -7.79 -2.95 -4.61
CA ALA A 25 -8.78 -3.94 -4.17
C ALA A 25 -8.14 -5.08 -3.38
N THR A 26 -7.00 -5.61 -3.85
CA THR A 26 -6.25 -6.66 -3.15
C THR A 26 -5.75 -6.17 -1.81
N THR A 27 -5.20 -4.95 -1.74
CA THR A 27 -4.74 -4.37 -0.47
C THR A 27 -5.88 -4.16 0.52
N LEU A 28 -7.04 -3.65 0.07
CA LEU A 28 -8.22 -3.54 0.91
C LEU A 28 -8.69 -4.89 1.44
N ARG A 29 -8.67 -5.93 0.58
CA ARG A 29 -9.00 -7.30 1.00
C ARG A 29 -8.06 -7.79 2.09
N LEU A 30 -6.74 -7.55 1.96
CA LEU A 30 -5.76 -7.93 2.99
C LEU A 30 -6.04 -7.20 4.32
N LEU A 31 -6.34 -5.91 4.28
CA LEU A 31 -6.69 -5.14 5.48
C LEU A 31 -7.97 -5.65 6.14
N ALA A 32 -8.99 -5.98 5.35
CA ALA A 32 -10.22 -6.59 5.85
C ALA A 32 -9.94 -7.96 6.49
N THR A 33 -9.10 -8.80 5.88
CA THR A 33 -8.67 -10.07 6.49
C THR A 33 -7.99 -9.82 7.84
N ILE A 34 -7.10 -8.83 7.93
CA ILE A 34 -6.41 -8.48 9.18
C ILE A 34 -7.42 -8.02 10.25
N GLU A 35 -8.36 -7.16 9.88
CA GLU A 35 -9.36 -6.61 10.81
C GLU A 35 -10.31 -7.67 11.34
N PHE A 36 -10.79 -8.56 10.46
CA PHE A 36 -11.87 -9.48 10.79
C PHE A 36 -11.41 -10.88 11.21
N ALA A 37 -10.12 -11.23 11.08
CA ALA A 37 -9.61 -12.53 11.51
C ALA A 37 -10.02 -12.92 12.95
N PRO A 38 -10.00 -12.03 13.97
CA PRO A 38 -10.40 -12.38 15.33
C PRO A 38 -11.89 -12.78 15.46
N VAL A 39 -12.74 -12.33 14.52
CA VAL A 39 -14.20 -12.50 14.59
C VAL A 39 -14.67 -13.66 13.72
N VAL A 40 -14.00 -13.93 12.60
CA VAL A 40 -14.41 -14.94 11.61
C VAL A 40 -13.99 -16.37 12.02
N GLY A 41 -13.06 -16.52 12.96
CA GLY A 41 -12.68 -17.83 13.51
C GLY A 41 -11.78 -18.67 12.60
N ASP A 42 -11.22 -18.07 11.55
CA ASP A 42 -10.15 -18.68 10.74
C ASP A 42 -8.81 -18.67 11.49
N GLU A 43 -7.82 -19.34 10.91
CA GLU A 43 -6.44 -19.48 11.40
C GLU A 43 -5.89 -18.14 11.97
N PRO A 44 -5.28 -18.15 13.17
CA PRO A 44 -4.84 -16.93 13.82
C PRO A 44 -3.79 -16.19 12.98
N LEU A 45 -3.93 -14.87 12.86
CA LEU A 45 -2.92 -14.02 12.22
C LEU A 45 -1.59 -14.17 12.94
N THR A 46 -0.60 -14.71 12.23
CA THR A 46 0.77 -14.81 12.71
C THR A 46 1.58 -13.58 12.30
N PRO A 47 2.64 -13.23 13.05
CA PRO A 47 3.58 -12.19 12.63
C PRO A 47 4.14 -12.44 11.21
N ASP A 48 4.50 -13.69 10.89
CA ASP A 48 5.03 -14.07 9.58
C ASP A 48 4.02 -13.82 8.44
N LEU A 49 2.73 -14.09 8.68
CA LEU A 49 1.68 -13.82 7.70
C LEU A 49 1.48 -12.32 7.48
N LEU A 50 1.53 -11.52 8.56
CA LEU A 50 1.45 -10.06 8.47
C LEU A 50 2.66 -9.48 7.71
N ASP A 51 3.87 -9.99 7.95
CA ASP A 51 5.06 -9.58 7.21
C ASP A 51 5.01 -9.99 5.72
N ALA A 52 4.43 -11.16 5.41
CA ALA A 52 4.18 -11.57 4.04
C ALA A 52 3.19 -10.62 3.34
N TYR A 53 2.09 -10.24 4.00
CA TYR A 53 1.16 -9.25 3.46
C TYR A 53 1.82 -7.88 3.25
N ALA A 54 2.62 -7.41 4.20
CA ALA A 54 3.35 -6.16 4.03
C ALA A 54 4.30 -6.20 2.82
N THR A 55 5.00 -7.31 2.63
CA THR A 55 5.91 -7.50 1.49
C THR A 55 5.16 -7.50 0.16
N GLU A 56 3.98 -8.12 0.10
CA GLU A 56 3.13 -8.09 -1.08
C GLU A 56 2.63 -6.66 -1.40
N ILE A 57 2.25 -5.90 -0.37
CA ILE A 57 1.82 -4.50 -0.52
C ILE A 57 2.98 -3.60 -0.97
N GLU A 58 4.20 -3.79 -0.45
CA GLU A 58 5.41 -3.09 -0.91
C GLU A 58 5.68 -3.36 -2.40
N ARG A 59 5.54 -4.61 -2.84
CA ARG A 59 5.66 -4.97 -4.25
C ARG A 59 4.61 -4.23 -5.09
N HIS A 60 3.34 -4.21 -4.66
CA HIS A 60 2.31 -3.44 -5.36
C HIS A 60 2.66 -1.95 -5.43
N ALA A 61 3.18 -1.36 -4.35
CA ALA A 61 3.60 0.04 -4.36
C ALA A 61 4.71 0.30 -5.39
N GLN A 62 5.71 -0.57 -5.47
CA GLN A 62 6.79 -0.48 -6.45
C GLN A 62 6.27 -0.64 -7.89
N ASP A 63 5.37 -1.60 -8.13
CA ASP A 63 4.76 -1.83 -9.43
C ASP A 63 3.96 -0.58 -9.88
N LEU A 64 3.17 0.02 -8.98
CA LEU A 64 2.44 1.26 -9.27
C LEU A 64 3.36 2.45 -9.54
N ALA A 65 4.48 2.55 -8.82
CA ALA A 65 5.47 3.58 -9.08
C ALA A 65 6.08 3.42 -10.49
N ALA A 66 6.42 2.19 -10.88
CA ALA A 66 6.91 1.90 -12.22
C ALA A 66 5.88 2.20 -13.31
N LEU A 67 4.62 1.78 -13.11
CA LEU A 67 3.52 2.05 -14.04
C LEU A 67 3.25 3.54 -14.21
N ALA A 68 3.42 4.34 -13.16
CA ALA A 68 3.28 5.79 -13.22
C ALA A 68 4.51 6.53 -13.76
N GLY A 69 5.55 5.82 -14.20
CA GLY A 69 6.76 6.43 -14.76
C GLY A 69 7.83 6.82 -13.73
N PHE A 70 7.74 6.30 -12.51
CA PHE A 70 8.66 6.58 -11.39
C PHE A 70 9.37 5.31 -10.87
N PRO A 71 10.02 4.48 -11.73
CA PRO A 71 10.54 3.16 -11.35
C PRO A 71 11.72 3.18 -10.37
N HIS A 72 12.36 4.34 -10.17
CA HIS A 72 13.53 4.49 -9.29
C HIS A 72 13.23 5.29 -8.02
N THR A 73 11.97 5.68 -7.82
CA THR A 73 11.59 6.41 -6.61
C THR A 73 11.55 5.47 -5.41
N ASP A 74 12.17 5.88 -4.30
CA ASP A 74 12.11 5.16 -3.04
C ASP A 74 10.75 5.34 -2.34
N VAL A 75 9.73 4.69 -2.91
CA VAL A 75 8.37 4.73 -2.37
C VAL A 75 8.25 4.00 -1.02
N ILE A 76 9.13 3.03 -0.75
CA ILE A 76 9.17 2.31 0.52
C ILE A 76 9.67 3.23 1.64
N GLY A 77 10.78 3.94 1.40
CA GLY A 77 11.29 4.96 2.32
C GLY A 77 10.23 6.04 2.59
N TYR A 78 9.62 6.58 1.54
CA TYR A 78 8.52 7.55 1.68
C TYR A 78 7.37 7.02 2.55
N GLY A 79 6.88 5.80 2.27
CA GLY A 79 5.75 5.21 3.00
C GLY A 79 6.08 4.98 4.48
N ARG A 80 7.31 4.56 4.77
CA ARG A 80 7.80 4.41 6.15
C ARG A 80 7.85 5.75 6.89
N ASP A 81 8.41 6.78 6.27
CA ASP A 81 8.54 8.10 6.88
C ASP A 81 7.15 8.72 7.13
N TRP A 82 6.25 8.60 6.17
CA TRP A 82 4.85 9.01 6.31
C TRP A 82 4.17 8.30 7.49
N TYR A 83 4.32 6.97 7.57
CA TYR A 83 3.70 6.19 8.64
C TYR A 83 4.27 6.55 10.01
N GLN A 84 5.58 6.76 10.11
CA GLN A 84 6.22 7.22 11.34
C GLN A 84 5.65 8.56 11.81
N GLU A 85 5.44 9.51 10.89
CA GLU A 85 4.88 10.81 11.22
C GLU A 85 3.44 10.69 11.74
N VAL A 86 2.56 9.96 11.03
CA VAL A 86 1.17 9.76 11.46
C VAL A 86 1.09 9.00 12.79
N SER A 87 1.97 8.04 13.00
CA SER A 87 2.00 7.21 14.22
C SER A 87 2.46 7.96 15.47
N ARG A 88 3.16 9.10 15.31
CA ARG A 88 3.51 9.99 16.44
C ARG A 88 2.26 10.57 17.09
N ALA A 89 1.25 10.92 16.30
CA ALA A 89 -0.01 11.47 16.81
C ALA A 89 -0.87 10.38 17.45
N ARG A 90 -0.94 9.19 16.84
CA ARG A 90 -1.70 8.06 17.38
C ARG A 90 -1.14 6.73 16.90
N ARG A 91 -0.75 5.86 17.83
CA ARG A 91 -0.36 4.47 17.54
C ARG A 91 -1.60 3.61 17.27
N ALA A 92 -2.17 3.75 16.09
CA ALA A 92 -3.29 2.94 15.60
C ALA A 92 -2.97 2.45 14.18
N PRO A 93 -2.14 1.40 14.03
CA PRO A 93 -1.58 1.00 12.74
C PRO A 93 -2.65 0.64 11.70
N LEU A 94 -3.66 -0.14 12.09
CA LEU A 94 -4.74 -0.53 11.18
C LEU A 94 -5.54 0.68 10.67
N GLN A 95 -5.78 1.67 11.54
CA GLN A 95 -6.45 2.91 11.11
C GLN A 95 -5.55 3.74 10.18
N ALA A 96 -4.25 3.80 10.44
CA ALA A 96 -3.31 4.46 9.55
C ALA A 96 -3.25 3.77 8.18
N ALA A 97 -3.23 2.43 8.15
CA ALA A 97 -3.33 1.64 6.92
C ALA A 97 -4.60 1.98 6.12
N TYR A 98 -5.77 2.03 6.77
CA TYR A 98 -7.02 2.44 6.11
C TYR A 98 -6.97 3.88 5.57
N HIS A 99 -6.40 4.80 6.33
CA HIS A 99 -6.22 6.17 5.85
C HIS A 99 -5.32 6.23 4.61
N ALA A 100 -4.19 5.52 4.63
CA ALA A 100 -3.26 5.45 3.51
C ALA A 100 -3.91 4.85 2.26
N ILE A 101 -4.60 3.71 2.37
CA ILE A 101 -5.21 3.06 1.20
C ILE A 101 -6.34 3.90 0.60
N HIS A 102 -7.14 4.58 1.43
CA HIS A 102 -8.16 5.51 0.93
C HIS A 102 -7.52 6.73 0.27
N SER A 103 -6.41 7.23 0.82
CA SER A 103 -5.65 8.33 0.19
C SER A 103 -5.08 7.89 -1.16
N ALA A 104 -4.51 6.69 -1.26
CA ALA A 104 -4.01 6.12 -2.52
C ALA A 104 -5.14 5.96 -3.55
N ALA A 105 -6.29 5.42 -3.14
CA ALA A 105 -7.47 5.25 -3.99
C ALA A 105 -8.01 6.60 -4.49
N TRP A 106 -8.02 7.63 -3.63
CA TRP A 106 -8.47 8.97 -4.00
C TRP A 106 -7.48 9.70 -4.93
N LEU A 107 -6.18 9.57 -4.67
CA LEU A 107 -5.13 10.16 -5.50
C LEU A 107 -5.10 9.54 -6.90
N GLY A 108 -5.37 8.24 -7.01
CA GLY A 108 -5.36 7.53 -8.29
C GLY A 108 -3.96 7.34 -8.86
N LEU A 109 -3.85 6.63 -9.98
CA LEU A 109 -2.57 6.36 -10.63
C LEU A 109 -1.85 7.62 -11.13
N GLU A 110 -2.61 8.67 -11.50
CA GLU A 110 -2.07 9.92 -12.06
C GLU A 110 -1.14 10.68 -11.11
N GLN A 111 -1.32 10.52 -9.80
CA GLN A 111 -0.44 11.12 -8.79
C GLN A 111 0.83 10.28 -8.50
N GLY A 112 1.00 9.19 -9.25
CA GLY A 112 2.19 8.39 -9.39
C GLY A 112 2.89 8.02 -8.09
N ALA A 113 4.11 8.54 -7.91
CA ALA A 113 4.95 8.23 -6.75
C ALA A 113 4.27 8.51 -5.40
N THR A 114 3.38 9.51 -5.31
CA THR A 114 2.65 9.81 -4.07
C THR A 114 1.66 8.71 -3.75
N THR A 115 0.92 8.24 -4.75
CA THR A 115 -0.04 7.13 -4.63
C THR A 115 0.66 5.83 -4.22
N ALA A 116 1.76 5.51 -4.91
CA ALA A 116 2.61 4.38 -4.56
C ALA A 116 3.18 4.51 -3.14
N GLY A 117 3.62 5.71 -2.76
CA GLY A 117 4.10 6.01 -1.42
C GLY A 117 3.04 5.82 -0.33
N MET A 118 1.80 6.23 -0.57
CA MET A 118 0.69 5.95 0.35
C MET A 118 0.45 4.45 0.47
N LEU A 119 0.51 3.70 -0.63
CA LEU A 119 0.38 2.24 -0.60
C LEU A 119 1.53 1.59 0.20
N ALA A 120 2.76 2.07 0.03
CA ALA A 120 3.89 1.65 0.87
C ALA A 120 3.70 2.01 2.35
N GLY A 121 3.01 3.12 2.65
CA GLY A 121 2.59 3.49 4.00
C GLY A 121 1.64 2.47 4.63
N VAL A 122 0.77 1.84 3.82
CA VAL A 122 -0.06 0.70 4.27
C VAL A 122 0.85 -0.45 4.73
N ALA A 123 1.85 -0.82 3.93
CA ALA A 123 2.77 -1.89 4.28
C ALA A 123 3.54 -1.59 5.57
N ALA A 124 4.04 -0.36 5.74
CA ALA A 124 4.73 0.06 6.96
C ALA A 124 3.84 -0.10 8.21
N ALA A 125 2.56 0.25 8.10
CA ALA A 125 1.59 0.05 9.17
C ALA A 125 1.32 -1.44 9.47
N VAL A 126 1.24 -2.28 8.43
CA VAL A 126 1.08 -3.74 8.60
C VAL A 126 2.32 -4.37 9.26
N ARG A 127 3.53 -3.92 8.94
CA ARG A 127 4.76 -4.36 9.64
C ARG A 127 4.76 -3.99 11.11
N ASP A 128 4.25 -2.79 11.47
CA ASP A 128 4.12 -2.43 12.89
C ASP A 128 3.10 -3.33 13.61
N LEU A 129 2.00 -3.72 12.94
CA LEU A 129 1.07 -4.73 13.49
C LEU A 129 1.76 -6.07 13.74
N ALA A 130 2.59 -6.54 12.79
CA ALA A 130 3.36 -7.77 12.95
C ALA A 130 4.27 -7.69 14.20
N GLY A 131 4.99 -6.58 14.36
CA GLY A 131 5.86 -6.34 15.53
C GLY A 131 5.09 -6.16 16.85
N GLN A 132 3.82 -5.74 16.81
CA GLN A 132 2.94 -5.72 17.99
C GLN A 132 2.46 -7.14 18.34
N HIS A 133 2.01 -7.92 17.36
CA HIS A 133 1.58 -9.31 17.55
C HIS A 133 2.70 -10.18 18.11
N GLY A 134 3.92 -10.09 17.55
CA GLY A 134 5.06 -10.87 18.02
C GLY A 134 5.50 -10.55 19.46
N ARG A 135 5.17 -9.37 20.00
CA ARG A 135 5.42 -9.02 21.42
C ARG A 135 4.34 -9.55 22.36
N LEU A 136 3.14 -9.84 21.86
CA LEU A 136 2.03 -10.34 22.68
C LEU A 136 2.02 -11.87 22.77
N THR A 137 2.68 -12.57 21.83
CA THR A 137 2.72 -14.03 21.75
C THR A 137 4.01 -14.67 22.27
N ASN A 138 5.04 -13.87 22.60
CA ASN A 138 6.30 -14.31 23.22
C ASN A 138 6.30 -13.99 24.72
#